data_AF-A0A8T6VK78-F1
#
_entry.id   AF-A0A8T6VK78-F1
#
_cell.length_a   1.000
_cell.length_b   1.000
_cell.length_c   1.000
_cell.angle_alpha   90.00
_cell.angle_beta   90.00
_cell.angle_gamma   90.00
#
_symmetry.space_group_name_H-M   'P 1'
#
loop_
_entity.id
_entity.type
_entity.pdbx_description
1 polymer ?
#
loop_
_entity_poly.entity_id
_entity_poly.type
_entity_poly.pdbx_seq_one_letter_code
_entity_poly.pdbx_strand_id
1 'polypeptide(L)' 'MDSQTDPKKITDFLYGSEIQNYLETTERLFLRTISEKFVETENQNKITETEIQELKRLYKKYKRFVND' A
#
# COMPACT_ATOMS: atom_id res chain seq x y z
N MET A 1 9.24 1.43 18.29
CA MET A 1 8.83 0.74 17.04
C MET A 1 7.48 1.32 16.64
N ASP A 2 7.47 2.34 15.78
CA ASP A 2 6.23 2.92 15.26
C ASP A 2 5.53 1.88 14.39
N SER A 3 4.52 1.22 14.96
CA SER A 3 3.69 0.22 14.28
C SER A 3 2.82 0.79 13.15
N GLN A 4 2.99 2.08 12.82
CA GLN A 4 2.21 2.84 11.84
C GLN A 4 2.75 2.75 10.39
N THR A 5 3.83 2.02 10.11
CA THR A 5 4.45 2.04 8.77
C THR A 5 4.94 0.70 8.25
N ASP A 6 4.23 -0.38 8.54
CA ASP A 6 4.45 -1.64 7.83
C ASP A 6 3.89 -1.50 6.40
N PRO A 7 4.71 -1.63 5.35
CA PRO A 7 4.27 -1.45 3.97
C PRO A 7 3.22 -2.50 3.56
N LYS A 8 3.25 -3.71 4.15
CA LYS A 8 2.23 -4.73 3.90
C LYS A 8 0.88 -4.30 4.46
N LYS A 9 0.86 -3.78 5.70
CA LYS A 9 -0.39 -3.25 6.29
C LYS A 9 -0.96 -2.08 5.49
N ILE A 10 -0.10 -1.22 4.95
CA ILE A 10 -0.52 -0.12 4.08
C ILE A 10 -1.16 -0.66 2.79
N THR A 11 -0.50 -1.62 2.14
CA THR A 11 -1.04 -2.25 0.93
C THR A 11 -2.36 -2.96 1.21
N ASP A 12 -2.44 -3.75 2.29
CA ASP A 12 -3.66 -4.45 2.69
C ASP A 12 -4.80 -3.47 3.01
N PHE A 13 -4.51 -2.33 3.63
CA PHE A 13 -5.50 -1.28 3.88
C PHE A 13 -6.00 -0.62 2.59
N LEU A 14 -5.09 -0.24 1.69
CA LEU A 14 -5.43 0.42 0.42
C LEU A 14 -6.15 -0.52 -0.55
N TYR A 15 -5.82 -1.81 -0.52
CA TYR A 15 -6.39 -2.83 -1.41
C TYR A 15 -7.62 -3.52 -0.80
N GLY A 16 -7.72 -3.62 0.52
CA GLY A 16 -8.79 -4.36 1.21
C GLY A 16 -10.01 -3.53 1.60
N SER A 17 -10.06 -2.24 1.24
CA SER A 17 -11.14 -1.32 1.64
C SER A 17 -11.81 -0.66 0.44
N GLU A 18 -12.90 0.08 0.71
CA GLU A 18 -13.63 0.89 -0.28
C GLU A 18 -12.74 1.96 -0.94
N ILE A 19 -11.52 2.20 -0.42
CA ILE A 19 -10.48 3.00 -1.07
C ILE A 19 -10.26 2.57 -2.51
N GLN A 20 -10.38 1.27 -2.84
CA GLN A 20 -10.17 0.79 -4.20
C GLN A 20 -10.99 1.54 -5.26
N ASN A 21 -12.16 2.05 -4.89
CA ASN A 21 -13.03 2.82 -5.79
C ASN A 21 -12.46 4.22 -6.10
N TYR A 22 -11.64 4.76 -5.20
CA TYR A 22 -11.03 6.08 -5.31
C TYR A 22 -9.63 6.04 -5.95
N LEU A 23 -9.02 4.86 -6.05
CA LEU A 23 -7.67 4.70 -6.60
C LEU A 23 -7.65 4.94 -8.11
N GLU A 24 -6.66 5.69 -8.57
CA GLU A 24 -6.37 5.85 -10.00
C GLU A 24 -5.82 4.53 -10.58
N THR A 25 -5.96 4.34 -11.90
CA THR A 25 -5.54 3.08 -12.57
C THR A 25 -4.07 2.74 -12.31
N THR A 26 -3.20 3.74 -12.34
CA THR A 26 -1.76 3.59 -12.09
C THR A 26 -1.46 3.20 -10.64
N GLU A 27 -2.21 3.74 -9.67
CA GLU A 27 -2.06 3.43 -8.25
C GLU A 27 -2.56 2.01 -7.93
N ARG A 28 -3.65 1.58 -8.57
CA ARG A 28 -4.13 0.19 -8.49
C ARG A 28 -3.10 -0.80 -9.02
N LEU A 29 -2.49 -0.48 -10.18
CA LEU A 29 -1.45 -1.32 -10.77
C LEU A 29 -0.22 -1.39 -9.84
N PHE A 30 0.21 -0.25 -9.29
CA PHE A 30 1.29 -0.20 -8.32
C PHE A 30 1.00 -1.07 -7.09
N LEU A 31 -0.16 -0.91 -6.47
CA LEU A 31 -0.54 -1.69 -5.29
C LEU A 31 -0.63 -3.19 -5.56
N ARG A 32 -1.12 -3.58 -6.75
CA ARG A 32 -1.12 -4.98 -7.17
C ARG A 32 0.30 -5.54 -7.28
N THR A 33 1.22 -4.82 -7.94
CA THR A 33 2.63 -5.23 -8.05
C THR A 33 3.28 -5.39 -6.67
N ILE A 34 3.01 -4.45 -5.77
CA ILE A 34 3.51 -4.52 -4.38
C ILE A 34 2.91 -5.72 -3.64
N SER A 35 1.61 -5.98 -3.80
CA SER A 35 0.93 -7.13 -3.20
C SER A 35 1.52 -8.45 -3.70
N GLU A 36 1.77 -8.58 -5.00
CA GLU A 36 2.40 -9.77 -5.60
C GLU A 36 3.80 -9.99 -5.02
N LYS A 37 4.60 -8.92 -4.85
CA LYS A 37 5.90 -9.00 -4.17
C LYS A 37 5.79 -9.54 -2.75
N PHE A 38 4.78 -9.12 -1.98
CA PHE A 38 4.55 -9.64 -0.62
C PHE A 38 4.11 -11.11 -0.58
N VAL A 39 3.45 -11.61 -1.63
CA VAL A 39 3.04 -13.01 -1.73
C VAL A 39 4.22 -13.90 -2.16
N GLU A 40 5.01 -13.44 -3.14
CA GLU A 40 6.13 -14.21 -3.69
C GLU A 40 7.38 -14.23 -2.78
N THR A 41 7.43 -13.36 -1.77
CA THR A 41 8.53 -13.35 -0.82
C THR A 41 8.07 -13.42 0.63
N GLU A 42 8.35 -14.54 1.30
CA GLU A 42 8.38 -14.62 2.76
C GLU A 42 9.35 -13.58 3.38
N ASN A 43 10.26 -13.01 2.58
CA ASN A 43 11.17 -11.95 2.98
C ASN A 43 10.73 -10.58 2.43
N GLN A 44 10.42 -9.64 3.33
CA GLN A 44 10.11 -8.23 3.06
C GLN A 44 11.22 -7.47 2.28
N ASN A 45 12.36 -8.11 1.98
CA ASN A 45 13.56 -7.52 1.37
C ASN A 45 13.46 -7.19 -0.13
N LYS A 46 12.36 -7.50 -0.83
CA LYS A 46 12.18 -7.12 -2.25
C LYS A 46 11.54 -5.75 -2.46
N ILE A 47 11.03 -5.11 -1.41
CA ILE A 47 10.43 -3.78 -1.53
C ILE A 47 11.50 -2.73 -1.27
N THR A 48 11.70 -1.86 -2.25
CA THR A 48 12.67 -0.77 -2.18
C THR A 48 12.16 0.37 -1.30
N GLU A 49 13.07 1.20 -0.80
CA GLU A 49 12.71 2.38 -0.02
C GLU A 49 11.81 3.35 -0.80
N THR A 50 12.05 3.50 -2.11
CA THR A 50 11.21 4.31 -3.00
C THR A 50 9.77 3.82 -3.03
N GLU A 51 9.56 2.51 -3.12
CA GLU A 51 8.22 1.90 -3.09
C GLU A 51 7.55 2.09 -1.73
N ILE A 52 8.32 1.99 -0.65
CA ILE A 52 7.83 2.27 0.70
C ILE A 52 7.38 3.73 0.83
N GLN A 53 8.14 4.69 0.28
CA GLN A 53 7.74 6.10 0.30
C GLN A 53 6.47 6.35 -0.51
N GLU A 54 6.34 5.72 -1.68
CA GLU A 54 5.14 5.85 -2.51
C GLU A 54 3.91 5.22 -1.83
N LEU A 55 4.06 4.07 -1.17
CA LEU A 55 2.99 3.48 -0.34
C LEU A 55 2.55 4.43 0.76
N LYS A 56 3.49 5.05 1.49
CA LYS A 56 3.16 6.03 2.54
C LYS A 56 2.45 7.25 1.96
N ARG A 57 2.83 7.70 0.76
CA ARG A 57 2.17 8.79 0.06
C ARG A 57 0.72 8.43 -0.30
N LEU A 58 0.50 7.25 -0.89
CA LEU A 58 -0.84 6.75 -1.20
C LEU A 58 -1.69 6.61 0.06
N TYR A 59 -1.13 6.03 1.13
CA TYR A 59 -1.80 5.95 2.43
C TYR A 59 -2.25 7.33 2.93
N LYS A 60 -1.38 8.34 2.89
CA LYS A 60 -1.73 9.71 3.29
C LYS A 60 -2.80 10.32 2.38
N LYS A 61 -2.76 10.06 1.07
CA LYS A 61 -3.74 10.54 0.09
C LYS A 61 -5.12 9.94 0.33
N TYR A 62 -5.18 8.65 0.69
CA TYR A 62 -6.42 7.89 0.73
C TYR A 62 -7.00 7.61 2.13
N LYS A 63 -6.21 7.71 3.21
CA LYS A 63 -6.71 7.52 4.59
C LYS A 63 -7.87 8.43 4.98
N ARG A 64 -8.01 9.57 4.29
CA ARG A 64 -9.10 10.53 4.49
C ARG A 64 -10.46 10.04 3.98
N PHE A 65 -10.49 9.09 3.05
CA PHE A 65 -11.73 8.57 2.48
C PHE A 65 -12.30 7.36 3.26
N VAL A 66 -11.67 6.97 4.36
CA VAL A 66 -12.09 5.83 5.20
C VAL A 66 -12.58 6.26 6.58
N ASN A 67 -12.42 7.53 6.93
CA ASN A 67 -12.88 8.09 8.21
C ASN A 67 -14.10 9.01 8.04
N ASP A 68 -14.80 8.92 6.90
CA ASP A 68 -16.08 9.62 6.66
C ASP A 68 -17.23 8.61 6.77
#